data_AF-A0A920SD46-F1
#
_entry.id   AF-A0A920SD46-F1
#
_cell.length_a   1.000
_cell.length_b   1.000
_cell.length_c   1.000
_cell.angle_alpha   90.00
_cell.angle_beta   90.00
_cell.angle_gamma   90.00
#
_symmetry.space_group_name_H-M   'P 1'
#
loop_
_entity.id
_entity.type
_entity.pdbx_description
1 polymer ?
#
loop_
_entity_poly.entity_id
_entity_poly.type
_entity_poly.pdbx_seq_one_letter_code
_entity_poly.pdbx_strand_id
1 'polypeptide(L)'
;MGYTCANDVSSEGSWHDDPSNWRKKTSDTFGPVGPWIETDLDPQGVEIITRVNGKETDRGSTSGMTFNCYETVSRISEFVTLHPGDLILTGAPGAVGGNERW
;
A
#
# COMPACT_ATOMS: atom_id res chain seq x y z
N MET A 1 -1.54 11.32 14.35
CA MET A 1 -1.25 10.33 13.29
C MET A 1 -2.56 9.69 12.89
N GLY A 2 -2.70 9.15 11.69
CA GLY A 2 -3.96 8.57 11.21
C GLY A 2 -3.74 7.70 9.97
N TYR A 3 -4.84 7.22 9.40
CA TYR A 3 -4.86 6.28 8.28
C TYR A 3 -5.56 6.89 7.08
N THR A 4 -5.14 6.49 5.89
CA THR A 4 -5.77 6.91 4.63
C THR A 4 -5.60 5.81 3.60
N CYS A 5 -6.35 5.88 2.51
CA CYS A 5 -6.13 4.97 1.40
C CYS A 5 -4.95 5.44 0.54
N ALA A 6 -4.23 4.48 -0.04
CA ALA A 6 -3.17 4.73 -1.00
C ALA A 6 -3.24 3.67 -2.10
N ASN A 7 -2.75 4.01 -3.29
CA ASN A 7 -2.54 3.04 -4.37
C ASN A 7 -1.06 3.00 -4.74
N ASP A 8 -0.41 1.85 -4.56
CA ASP A 8 0.97 1.60 -4.95
C ASP A 8 1.05 1.20 -6.43
N VAL A 9 0.84 2.18 -7.32
CA VAL A 9 0.79 1.92 -8.77
C VAL A 9 2.13 1.37 -9.22
N SER A 10 2.06 0.28 -9.99
CA SER A 10 3.22 -0.47 -10.42
C SER A 10 3.18 -0.72 -11.92
N SER A 11 4.27 -0.42 -12.62
CA SER A 11 4.42 -0.77 -14.03
C SER A 11 5.33 -2.00 -14.21
N GLU A 12 4.77 -3.08 -14.76
CA GLU A 12 5.56 -4.23 -15.24
C GLU A 12 6.10 -4.00 -16.67
N GLY A 13 6.33 -2.74 -17.05
CA GLY A 13 6.86 -2.37 -18.37
C GLY A 13 8.32 -2.77 -18.59
N SER A 14 9.00 -2.12 -19.54
CA SER A 14 10.39 -2.40 -19.97
C SER A 14 11.48 -2.12 -18.93
N TRP A 15 11.14 -2.11 -17.64
CA TRP A 15 12.02 -1.81 -16.52
C TRP A 15 12.41 -3.08 -15.73
N HIS A 16 12.22 -4.27 -16.31
CA HIS A 16 12.56 -5.54 -15.67
C HIS A 16 14.02 -5.63 -15.21
N ASP A 17 14.92 -4.90 -15.87
CA ASP A 17 16.34 -4.87 -15.53
C ASP A 17 16.70 -3.81 -14.46
N ASP A 18 15.72 -3.11 -13.89
CA ASP A 18 15.95 -2.16 -12.80
C ASP A 18 15.88 -2.86 -11.43
N PRO A 19 17.02 -3.10 -10.76
CA PRO A 19 17.04 -3.83 -9.48
C PRO A 19 16.44 -3.03 -8.32
N SER A 20 16.25 -1.72 -8.47
CA SER A 20 15.83 -0.82 -7.39
C SER A 20 14.33 -0.58 -7.32
N ASN A 21 13.59 -0.93 -8.39
CA ASN A 21 12.18 -0.62 -8.60
C ASN A 21 11.78 0.86 -8.57
N TRP A 22 12.69 1.83 -8.43
CA TRP A 22 12.29 3.25 -8.26
C TRP A 22 11.48 3.75 -9.47
N ARG A 23 11.84 3.38 -10.71
CA ARG A 23 11.05 3.75 -11.90
C ARG A 23 9.67 3.11 -11.92
N LYS A 24 9.56 1.88 -11.44
CA LYS A 24 8.33 1.08 -11.44
C LYS A 24 7.29 1.61 -10.46
N LYS A 25 7.72 2.26 -9.38
CA LYS A 25 6.91 2.61 -8.20
C LYS A 25 6.86 4.11 -7.89
N THR A 26 7.80 4.89 -8.42
CA THR A 26 8.02 6.30 -8.03
C THR A 26 7.94 7.25 -9.23
N SER A 27 7.44 6.79 -10.38
CA SER A 27 7.13 7.67 -11.50
C SER A 27 6.01 8.65 -11.12
N ASP A 28 5.98 9.81 -11.78
CA ASP A 28 4.94 10.82 -11.54
C ASP A 28 3.54 10.18 -11.58
N THR A 29 2.69 10.59 -10.64
CA THR A 29 1.32 10.09 -10.41
C THR A 29 1.16 8.69 -9.80
N PHE A 30 2.23 7.95 -9.52
CA PHE A 30 2.13 6.54 -9.07
C PHE A 30 1.81 6.34 -7.58
N GLY A 31 1.81 7.42 -6.78
CA GLY A 31 1.44 7.39 -5.37
C GLY A 31 0.24 8.25 -5.02
N PRO A 32 -0.97 8.01 -5.58
CA PRO A 32 -2.16 8.70 -5.13
C PRO A 32 -2.52 8.27 -3.70
N VAL A 33 -2.82 9.26 -2.86
CA VAL A 33 -3.10 9.11 -1.43
C VAL A 33 -4.28 10.00 -1.07
N GLY A 34 -5.20 9.49 -0.23
CA GLY A 34 -6.38 10.23 0.22
C GLY A 34 -7.62 9.36 0.31
N PRO A 35 -8.84 9.94 0.25
CA PRO A 35 -9.14 11.37 0.06
C PRO A 35 -8.86 12.27 1.28
N TRP A 36 -8.73 11.71 2.48
CA TRP A 36 -8.37 12.41 3.73
C TRP A 36 -7.72 11.43 4.71
N ILE A 37 -7.21 11.94 5.84
CA ILE A 37 -6.65 11.14 6.92
C ILE A 37 -7.72 10.99 8.02
N GLU A 38 -8.04 9.75 8.37
CA GLU A 38 -8.89 9.42 9.51
C GLU A 38 -8.01 9.20 10.75
N THR A 39 -8.34 9.86 11.86
CA THR A 39 -7.53 9.83 13.09
C THR A 39 -8.04 8.85 14.13
N ASP A 40 -9.31 8.47 14.06
CA ASP A 40 -9.98 7.67 15.11
C ASP A 40 -10.21 6.20 14.69
N LEU A 41 -9.65 5.79 13.54
CA LEU A 41 -9.77 4.42 13.02
C LEU A 41 -8.91 3.43 13.83
N ASP A 42 -9.52 2.31 14.26
CA ASP A 42 -8.76 1.12 14.64
C ASP A 42 -8.36 0.35 13.37
N PRO A 43 -7.06 0.23 13.04
CA PRO A 43 -6.61 -0.42 11.82
C PRO A 43 -6.76 -1.96 11.86
N GLN A 44 -7.19 -2.57 12.97
CA GLN A 44 -7.29 -4.03 13.08
C GLN A 44 -8.60 -4.57 12.52
N GLY A 45 -8.53 -5.41 11.48
CA GLY A 45 -9.70 -6.05 10.88
C GLY A 45 -10.53 -5.14 9.96
N VAL A 46 -9.91 -4.11 9.40
CA VAL A 46 -10.52 -3.21 8.41
C VAL A 46 -10.54 -3.89 7.06
N GLU A 47 -11.69 -3.82 6.39
CA GLU A 47 -11.84 -4.33 5.01
C GLU A 47 -11.23 -3.35 4.00
N ILE A 48 -10.47 -3.88 3.04
CA ILE A 48 -9.87 -3.16 1.93
C ILE A 48 -10.47 -3.72 0.64
N ILE A 49 -11.06 -2.85 -0.19
CA ILE A 49 -11.66 -3.24 -1.47
C ILE A 49 -11.07 -2.38 -2.58
N THR A 50 -10.62 -3.03 -3.65
CA THR A 50 -10.19 -2.37 -4.88
C THR A 50 -11.22 -2.58 -5.97
N ARG A 51 -11.57 -1.50 -6.67
CA ARG A 51 -12.49 -1.54 -7.82
C ARG A 51 -11.86 -0.88 -9.04
N VAL A 52 -11.98 -1.53 -10.19
CA VAL A 52 -11.60 -0.97 -11.49
C VAL A 52 -12.86 -0.83 -12.33
N ASN A 53 -13.15 0.39 -12.78
CA ASN A 53 -14.38 0.71 -13.52
C ASN A 53 -15.66 0.22 -12.81
N GLY A 54 -15.69 0.32 -11.47
CA GLY A 54 -16.81 -0.11 -10.64
C GLY A 54 -16.88 -1.62 -10.35
N LYS A 55 -16.09 -2.45 -11.02
CA LYS A 55 -16.01 -3.89 -10.75
C LYS A 55 -14.98 -4.16 -9.66
N GLU A 56 -15.37 -4.94 -8.65
CA GLU A 56 -14.44 -5.43 -7.62
C GLU A 56 -13.40 -6.36 -8.26
N THR A 57 -12.13 -6.01 -8.07
CA THR A 57 -10.98 -6.78 -8.55
C THR A 57 -10.24 -7.44 -7.40
N ASP A 58 -10.35 -6.90 -6.20
CA ASP A 58 -9.68 -7.44 -5.02
C ASP A 58 -10.41 -7.03 -3.74
N ARG A 59 -10.31 -7.90 -2.72
CA ARG A 59 -10.88 -7.73 -1.39
C ARG A 59 -10.00 -8.42 -0.36
N GLY A 60 -9.67 -7.71 0.72
CA GLY A 60 -8.94 -8.27 1.85
C GLY A 60 -9.29 -7.60 3.17
N SER A 61 -8.65 -8.08 4.23
CA SER A 61 -8.78 -7.51 5.58
C SER A 61 -7.39 -7.29 6.17
N THR A 62 -7.23 -6.19 6.91
CA THR A 62 -5.98 -5.93 7.65
C THR A 62 -5.70 -6.98 8.73
N SER A 63 -6.70 -7.76 9.14
CA SER A 63 -6.49 -8.92 10.03
C SER A 63 -5.64 -10.03 9.40
N GLY A 64 -5.53 -10.06 8.06
CA GLY A 64 -4.72 -11.03 7.32
C GLY A 64 -3.30 -10.57 7.02
N MET A 65 -2.88 -9.40 7.51
CA MET A 65 -1.54 -8.87 7.26
C MET A 65 -0.46 -9.71 7.94
N THR A 66 0.66 -9.94 7.26
CA THR A 66 1.82 -10.64 7.84
C THR A 66 2.44 -9.87 9.01
N PHE A 67 2.50 -8.54 8.89
CA PHE A 67 2.86 -7.62 9.96
C PHE A 67 1.76 -6.59 10.08
N ASN A 68 1.22 -6.36 11.28
CA ASN A 68 0.19 -5.34 11.44
C ASN A 68 0.78 -3.92 11.28
N CYS A 69 -0.07 -2.88 11.22
CA CYS A 69 0.38 -1.50 11.03
C CYS A 69 1.37 -1.05 12.11
N TYR A 70 1.16 -1.43 13.38
CA TYR A 70 2.02 -1.04 14.50
C TYR A 70 3.41 -1.69 14.39
N GLU A 71 3.45 -2.99 14.08
CA GLU A 71 4.69 -3.73 13.85
C GLU A 71 5.46 -3.18 12.65
N THR A 72 4.76 -2.83 11.57
CA THR A 72 5.36 -2.24 10.37
C THR A 72 6.07 -0.92 10.70
N VAL A 73 5.42 -0.02 11.43
CA VAL A 73 6.01 1.25 11.88
C VAL A 73 7.22 1.00 12.78
N SER A 74 7.08 0.12 13.78
CA SER A 74 8.16 -0.21 14.72
C SER A 74 9.41 -0.69 13.98
N ARG A 75 9.24 -1.65 13.06
CA ARG A 75 10.36 -2.24 12.32
C ARG A 75 11.04 -1.25 11.38
N ILE A 76 10.27 -0.42 10.67
CA ILE A 76 10.85 0.60 9.80
C ILE A 76 11.68 1.59 10.64
N SER A 77 11.16 1.98 11.81
CA SER A 77 11.82 2.96 12.69
C SER A 77 13.17 2.51 13.27
N GLU A 78 13.46 1.20 13.25
CA GLU A 78 14.77 0.65 13.63
C GLU A 78 15.88 1.02 12.63
N PHE A 79 15.53 1.31 11.38
CA PHE A 79 16.50 1.53 10.30
C PHE A 79 16.49 2.96 9.74
N VAL A 80 15.36 3.66 9.81
CA VAL A 80 15.20 5.02 9.29
C VAL A 80 14.45 5.90 10.28
N THR A 81 14.84 7.17 10.38
CA THR A 81 14.08 8.16 11.17
C THR A 81 12.79 8.50 10.44
N LEU A 82 11.66 8.40 11.15
CA LEU A 82 10.35 8.82 10.65
C LEU A 82 10.04 10.24 11.10
N HIS A 83 9.58 11.08 10.17
CA HIS A 83 9.21 12.46 10.38
C HIS A 83 7.69 12.67 10.30
N PRO A 84 7.15 13.71 10.95
CA PRO A 84 5.75 14.09 10.77
C PRO A 84 5.44 14.34 9.29
N GLY A 85 4.44 13.62 8.76
CA GLY A 85 4.05 13.68 7.35
C GLY A 85 4.57 12.52 6.50
N ASP A 86 5.49 11.70 7.01
CA ASP A 86 5.90 10.48 6.32
C ASP A 86 4.74 9.50 6.17
N LEU A 87 4.70 8.84 5.02
CA LEU A 87 3.67 7.85 4.68
C LEU A 87 4.29 6.46 4.59
N ILE A 88 3.62 5.48 5.20
CA ILE A 88 3.99 4.07 5.14
C ILE A 88 2.84 3.31 4.49
N LEU A 89 3.11 2.74 3.31
CA LEU A 89 2.17 1.85 2.63
C LEU A 89 2.39 0.44 3.16
N THR A 90 1.35 -0.15 3.76
CA THR A 90 1.46 -1.39 4.52
C THR A 90 1.25 -2.67 3.67
N GLY A 91 1.36 -2.54 2.35
CA GLY A 91 1.09 -3.60 1.38
C GLY A 91 -0.34 -3.58 0.83
N ALA A 92 -0.61 -4.46 -0.14
CA ALA A 92 -1.90 -4.60 -0.79
C ALA A 92 -2.43 -6.04 -0.61
N PRO A 93 -3.75 -6.23 -0.43
CA PRO A 93 -4.36 -7.55 -0.56
C PRO A 93 -4.07 -8.16 -1.94
N GLY A 94 -4.20 -9.49 -2.07
CA GLY A 94 -4.06 -10.19 -3.36
C GLY A 94 -2.67 -10.18 -4.01
N ALA A 95 -1.72 -9.35 -3.55
CA ALA A 95 -0.44 -9.10 -4.21
C ALA A 95 0.51 -10.32 -4.28
N VAL A 96 0.22 -11.40 -3.55
CA VAL A 96 1.02 -12.64 -3.53
C VAL A 96 0.44 -13.75 -4.43
N GLY A 97 -0.66 -13.50 -5.13
CA GLY A 97 -1.29 -14.46 -6.07
C GLY A 97 -1.20 -13.98 -7.51
N GLY A 98 -0.18 -14.42 -8.25
CA GLY A 98 -0.06 -14.14 -9.68
C GLY A 98 -1.20 -14.72 -10.51
N ASN A 99 -1.51 -14.02 -11.61
CA ASN A 99 -2.24 -14.48 -12.80
C ASN A 99 -3.77 -14.29 -12.85
N GLU A 100 -4.29 -13.09 -12.62
CA GLU A 100 -5.37 -12.61 -13.49
C GLU A 100 -5.05 -11.17 -13.92
N ARG A 101 -4.61 -11.02 -15.18
CA ARG A 101 -4.48 -9.72 -15.82
C ARG A 101 -5.90 -9.20 -16.05
N TRP A 102 -6.22 -8.08 -15.41
CA TRP A 102 -7.41 -7.28 -15.71
C TRP A 102 -7.29 -6.60 -17.07
#